data_AF-A0A2U2C4Z3-F1
#
_entry.id   AF-A0A2U2C4Z3-F1
#
_cell.length_a   1.000
_cell.length_b   1.000
_cell.length_c   1.000
_cell.angle_alpha   90.00
_cell.angle_beta   90.00
_cell.angle_gamma   90.00
#
_symmetry.space_group_name_H-M   'P 1'
#
loop_
_entity.id
_entity.type
_entity.pdbx_description
1 polymer ?
#
loop_
_entity_poly.entity_id
_entity_poly.type
_entity_poly.pdbx_seq_one_letter_code
_entity_poly.pdbx_strand_id
1 'polypeptide(L)'
;MPAPNAISSEKLARIIGTPRAPLLLDVRSEEDFATDPRLLPGSIRTDDRDLATLAVQLGGQTSIAVCQAGHRRSQGTAAILRAEGCASEYLDGGFEAWRLAGLPLIDPLRLPARDAQGRTTWVTRSRPKIDRIACPWLIRRFLDPRAVILFVAPAEVVGVAERYNAAPFDIEDVFWSHRGELCTFDVLLAEFGLNIPALDRLATIVRGADTARLDLAPEAAGLLAASLGLSRMFSDDLEQLEAGMLLYDAFYRWARDATDETHNWPTNKPKAD
;
A
#
# COMPACT_ATOMS: atom_id res chain seq x y z
N MET A 1 11.69 -7.77 29.41
CA MET A 1 10.25 -7.91 29.11
C MET A 1 9.94 -7.01 27.94
N PRO A 2 9.05 -7.40 27.01
CA PRO A 2 8.61 -6.49 25.95
C PRO A 2 7.99 -5.24 26.59
N ALA A 3 8.31 -4.05 26.09
CA ALA A 3 7.67 -2.84 26.57
C ALA A 3 6.16 -2.91 26.24
N PRO A 4 5.27 -2.51 27.18
CA PRO A 4 3.83 -2.54 26.93
C PRO A 4 3.46 -1.56 25.80
N ASN A 5 2.48 -1.93 24.98
CA ASN A 5 1.96 -1.13 23.86
C ASN A 5 3.01 -0.75 22.81
N ALA A 6 4.02 -1.61 22.63
CA ALA A 6 5.09 -1.45 21.66
C ALA A 6 5.09 -2.59 20.65
N ILE A 7 5.29 -2.26 19.38
CA ILE A 7 5.48 -3.22 18.29
C ILE A 7 6.93 -3.17 17.81
N SER A 8 7.55 -4.33 17.58
CA SER A 8 8.89 -4.41 17.00
C SER A 8 8.84 -4.22 15.48
N SER A 9 9.94 -3.71 14.91
CA SER A 9 10.11 -3.55 13.46
C SER A 9 9.85 -4.85 12.68
N GLU A 10 10.32 -5.99 13.20
CA GLU A 10 10.09 -7.31 12.58
C GLU A 10 8.61 -7.69 12.55
N LYS A 11 7.88 -7.47 13.64
CA LYS A 11 6.44 -7.77 13.70
C LYS A 11 5.66 -6.87 12.76
N LEU A 12 5.99 -5.57 12.73
CA LEU A 12 5.35 -4.62 11.83
C LEU A 12 5.63 -4.97 10.35
N ALA A 13 6.86 -5.31 10.00
CA ALA A 13 7.22 -5.71 8.63
C ALA A 13 6.39 -6.89 8.10
N ARG A 14 6.01 -7.83 8.97
CA ARG A 14 5.17 -8.99 8.59
C ARG A 14 3.71 -8.63 8.28
N ILE A 15 3.23 -7.47 8.72
CA ILE A 15 1.84 -7.03 8.52
C ILE A 15 1.71 -5.87 7.52
N ILE A 16 2.80 -5.17 7.18
CA ILE A 16 2.79 -4.15 6.12
C ILE A 16 2.27 -4.72 4.80
N GLY A 17 1.48 -3.91 4.10
CA GLY A 17 0.88 -4.27 2.82
C GLY A 17 -0.31 -5.22 2.93
N THR A 18 -0.76 -5.54 4.15
CA THR A 18 -1.92 -6.43 4.37
C THR A 18 -3.14 -5.62 4.85
N PRO A 19 -4.37 -6.14 4.67
CA PRO A 19 -5.60 -5.49 5.18
C PRO A 19 -5.64 -5.31 6.69
N ARG A 20 -4.78 -6.03 7.44
CA ARG A 20 -4.69 -5.95 8.89
C ARG A 20 -3.62 -4.98 9.39
N ALA A 21 -2.90 -4.33 8.48
CA ALA A 21 -1.94 -3.30 8.85
C ALA A 21 -2.67 -2.15 9.58
N PRO A 22 -2.29 -1.82 10.82
CA PRO A 22 -2.78 -0.61 11.48
C PRO A 22 -2.37 0.64 10.71
N LEU A 23 -3.08 1.75 10.92
CA LEU A 23 -2.68 3.02 10.33
C LEU A 23 -1.35 3.47 10.96
N LEU A 24 -0.34 3.71 10.12
CA LEU A 24 0.97 4.17 10.59
C LEU A 24 1.00 5.69 10.60
N LEU A 25 1.23 6.26 11.79
CA LEU A 25 1.24 7.70 12.01
C LEU A 25 2.69 8.16 12.19
N ASP A 26 3.27 8.76 11.15
CA ASP A 26 4.60 9.36 11.26
C ASP A 26 4.47 10.73 11.95
N VAL A 27 4.87 10.77 13.22
CA VAL A 27 4.91 11.95 14.09
C VAL A 27 6.35 12.43 14.33
N ARG A 28 7.27 12.19 13.37
CA ARG A 28 8.62 12.79 13.42
C ARG A 28 8.57 14.30 13.35
N SER A 29 9.56 14.98 13.92
CA SER A 29 9.58 16.46 13.87
C SER A 29 9.90 16.91 12.46
N GLU A 30 9.60 18.17 12.14
CA GLU A 30 10.04 18.71 10.85
C GLU A 30 11.57 18.65 10.72
N GLU A 31 12.29 18.83 11.83
CA GLU A 31 13.75 18.66 11.88
C GLU A 31 14.16 17.20 11.60
N ASP A 32 13.62 16.23 12.34
CA ASP A 32 13.91 14.81 12.13
C ASP A 32 13.54 14.36 10.71
N PHE A 33 12.38 14.78 10.21
CA PHE A 33 11.90 14.44 8.87
C PHE A 33 12.77 15.07 7.78
N ALA A 34 13.26 16.30 7.99
CA ALA A 34 14.17 16.94 7.03
C ALA A 34 15.53 16.21 6.91
N THR A 35 15.97 15.50 7.95
CA THR A 35 17.21 14.70 7.87
C THR A 35 17.08 13.46 7.00
N ASP A 36 15.89 12.83 6.97
CA ASP A 36 15.56 11.70 6.10
C ASP A 36 14.06 11.73 5.79
N PRO A 37 13.66 12.29 4.63
CA PRO A 37 12.25 12.52 4.31
C PRO A 37 11.51 11.26 3.87
N ARG A 38 12.18 10.10 3.85
CA ARG A 38 11.53 8.84 3.49
C ARG A 38 10.53 8.40 4.56
N LEU A 39 9.53 7.65 4.17
CA LEU A 39 8.44 7.18 5.04
C LEU A 39 8.44 5.66 5.16
N LEU A 40 7.87 5.14 6.25
CA LEU A 40 7.49 3.72 6.27
C LEU A 40 6.36 3.49 5.24
N PRO A 41 6.33 2.34 4.53
CA PRO A 41 5.25 2.05 3.61
C PRO A 41 3.89 2.10 4.31
N GLY A 42 2.95 2.85 3.74
CA GLY A 42 1.59 3.05 4.23
C GLY A 42 1.48 4.06 5.37
N SER A 43 2.57 4.74 5.75
CA SER A 43 2.53 5.77 6.78
C SER A 43 2.07 7.13 6.28
N ILE A 44 1.37 7.85 7.16
CA ILE A 44 0.92 9.21 6.92
C ILE A 44 1.61 10.17 7.88
N ARG A 45 2.14 11.28 7.35
CA ARG A 45 2.66 12.39 8.15
C ARG A 45 1.52 12.96 8.98
N THR A 46 1.73 13.03 10.28
CA THR A 46 0.72 13.42 11.25
C THR A 46 1.33 14.40 12.25
N ASP A 47 0.65 15.51 12.48
CA ASP A 47 0.99 16.44 13.55
C ASP A 47 0.48 15.88 14.88
N ASP A 48 1.35 15.81 15.90
CA ASP A 48 1.01 15.29 17.23
C ASP A 48 0.43 16.37 18.17
N ARG A 49 0.15 17.58 17.66
CA ARG A 49 -0.43 18.68 18.45
C ARG A 49 -1.97 18.64 18.56
N ASP A 50 -2.68 18.09 17.58
CA ASP A 50 -4.16 17.99 17.59
C ASP A 50 -4.64 16.53 17.48
N LEU A 51 -4.34 15.76 18.53
CA LEU A 51 -4.65 14.33 18.56
C LEU A 51 -6.13 14.02 18.79
N ALA A 52 -6.91 14.97 19.32
CA ALA A 52 -8.36 14.80 19.50
C ALA A 52 -9.07 14.75 18.14
N THR A 53 -8.75 15.69 17.24
CA THR A 53 -9.25 15.66 15.86
C THR A 53 -8.81 14.39 15.13
N LEU A 54 -7.56 13.97 15.32
CA LEU A 54 -7.05 12.73 14.75
C LEU A 54 -7.84 11.51 15.26
N ALA A 55 -8.10 11.41 16.56
CA ALA A 55 -8.85 10.29 17.14
C ALA A 55 -10.26 10.16 16.50
N VAL A 56 -10.94 11.28 16.28
CA VAL A 56 -12.22 11.29 15.56
C VAL A 56 -12.06 10.79 14.12
N GLN A 57 -11.00 11.22 13.42
CA GLN A 57 -10.71 10.76 12.05
C GLN A 57 -10.36 9.28 11.97
N LEU A 58 -9.71 8.71 12.99
CA LEU A 58 -9.39 7.28 13.05
C LEU A 58 -10.65 6.43 13.14
N GLY A 59 -11.73 6.92 13.75
CA GLY A 59 -13.01 6.21 13.83
C GLY A 59 -12.88 4.81 14.45
N GLY A 60 -11.98 4.64 15.43
CA GLY A 60 -11.71 3.36 16.08
C GLY A 60 -10.71 2.45 15.35
N GLN A 61 -10.15 2.87 14.22
CA GLN A 61 -9.07 2.14 13.55
C GLN A 61 -7.84 2.05 14.47
N THR A 62 -7.24 0.86 14.51
CA THR A 62 -5.97 0.64 15.21
C THR A 62 -4.85 1.44 14.54
N SER A 63 -3.95 2.01 15.33
CA SER A 63 -2.83 2.81 14.82
C SER A 63 -1.49 2.44 15.46
N ILE A 64 -0.39 2.78 14.78
CA ILE A 64 0.96 2.71 15.31
C ILE A 64 1.62 4.08 15.11
N ALA A 65 2.02 4.72 16.21
CA ALA A 65 2.76 5.97 16.16
C ALA A 65 4.27 5.72 15.95
N VAL A 66 4.87 6.47 15.04
CA VAL A 66 6.27 6.37 14.67
C VAL A 66 6.92 7.73 14.84
N CYS A 67 7.92 7.83 15.70
CA CYS A 67 8.81 8.99 15.76
C CYS A 67 10.24 8.56 15.44
N GLN A 68 11.22 9.47 15.58
CA GLN A 68 12.59 9.22 15.15
C GLN A 68 13.19 7.97 15.82
N ALA A 69 13.11 7.89 17.16
CA ALA A 69 13.77 6.85 17.96
C ALA A 69 12.82 6.04 18.87
N GLY A 70 11.50 6.17 18.70
CA GLY A 70 10.50 5.42 19.49
C GLY A 70 10.31 5.91 20.93
N HIS A 71 10.64 7.18 21.20
CA HIS A 71 10.60 7.79 22.53
C HIS A 71 9.37 8.70 22.73
N ARG A 72 9.57 9.89 23.32
CA ARG A 72 8.53 10.78 23.86
C ARG A 72 7.36 11.07 22.90
N ARG A 73 7.62 11.33 21.62
CA ARG A 73 6.57 11.74 20.66
C ARG A 73 5.64 10.58 20.32
N SER A 74 6.18 9.46 19.80
CA SER A 74 5.35 8.31 19.46
C SER A 74 4.67 7.68 20.67
N GLN A 75 5.35 7.61 21.81
CA GLN A 75 4.73 7.08 23.04
C GLN A 75 3.62 8.01 23.56
N GLY A 76 3.83 9.32 23.53
CA GLY A 76 2.83 10.33 23.91
C GLY A 76 1.60 10.28 22.99
N THR A 77 1.82 10.27 21.67
CA THR A 77 0.77 10.11 20.66
C THR A 77 -0.05 8.85 20.91
N ALA A 78 0.60 7.69 21.04
CA ALA A 78 -0.10 6.43 21.25
C ALA A 78 -0.87 6.42 22.58
N ALA A 79 -0.30 7.02 23.64
CA ALA A 79 -0.98 7.12 24.94
C ALA A 79 -2.22 8.02 24.89
N ILE A 80 -2.14 9.18 24.25
CA ILE A 80 -3.28 10.09 24.10
C ILE A 80 -4.36 9.45 23.24
N LEU A 81 -4.01 8.84 22.09
CA LEU A 81 -4.99 8.15 21.25
C LEU A 81 -5.73 7.04 22.01
N ARG A 82 -5.04 6.29 22.89
CA ARG A 82 -5.69 5.32 23.78
C ARG A 82 -6.61 5.97 24.80
N ALA A 83 -6.25 7.13 25.35
CA ALA A 83 -7.11 7.89 26.25
C ALA A 83 -8.39 8.38 25.54
N GLU A 84 -8.29 8.69 24.25
CA GLU A 84 -9.42 9.04 23.37
C GLU A 84 -10.17 7.80 22.82
N GLY A 85 -9.90 6.60 23.34
CA GLY A 85 -10.60 5.36 22.99
C GLY A 85 -10.13 4.68 21.70
N CYS A 86 -9.05 5.16 21.07
CA CYS A 86 -8.45 4.52 19.89
C CYS A 86 -7.32 3.56 20.28
N ALA A 87 -7.38 2.31 19.84
CA ALA A 87 -6.29 1.36 20.03
C ALA A 87 -5.03 1.86 19.30
N SER A 88 -3.93 2.05 20.05
CA SER A 88 -2.70 2.58 19.50
C SER A 88 -1.46 2.00 20.17
N GLU A 89 -0.47 1.64 19.37
CA GLU A 89 0.86 1.21 19.80
C GLU A 89 1.93 2.20 19.28
N TYR A 90 3.19 2.04 19.70
CA TYR A 90 4.31 2.76 19.09
C TYR A 90 5.34 1.79 18.53
N LEU A 91 6.07 2.22 17.50
CA LEU A 91 7.17 1.45 16.93
C LEU A 91 8.39 1.52 17.85
N ASP A 92 8.80 0.37 18.38
CA ASP A 92 10.00 0.26 19.22
C ASP A 92 11.26 0.60 18.40
N GLY A 93 12.09 1.50 18.96
CA GLY A 93 13.26 2.08 18.28
C GLY A 93 12.94 3.04 17.12
N GLY A 94 11.66 3.29 16.82
CA GLY A 94 11.20 4.28 15.85
C GLY A 94 11.70 4.07 14.41
N PHE A 95 11.71 5.16 13.65
CA PHE A 95 12.21 5.20 12.27
C PHE A 95 13.67 4.77 12.16
N GLU A 96 14.51 5.12 13.13
CA GLU A 96 15.93 4.76 13.12
C GLU A 96 16.16 3.25 13.18
N ALA A 97 15.49 2.55 14.11
CA ALA A 97 15.60 1.10 14.19
C ALA A 97 15.05 0.41 12.94
N TRP A 98 13.94 0.91 12.38
CA TRP A 98 13.39 0.43 11.11
C TRP A 98 14.40 0.53 9.97
N ARG A 99 15.01 1.72 9.82
CA ARG A 99 16.01 2.01 8.79
C ARG A 99 17.28 1.19 8.98
N LEU A 100 17.78 1.06 10.22
CA LEU A 100 18.98 0.27 10.56
C LEU A 100 18.76 -1.23 10.29
N ALA A 101 17.53 -1.72 10.45
CA ALA A 101 17.16 -3.08 10.09
C ALA A 101 17.08 -3.31 8.56
N GLY A 102 17.31 -2.29 7.74
CA GLY A 102 17.24 -2.37 6.27
C GLY A 102 15.83 -2.63 5.75
N LEU A 103 14.80 -2.28 6.54
CA LEU A 103 13.41 -2.49 6.15
C LEU A 103 12.95 -1.45 5.12
N PRO A 104 11.93 -1.76 4.30
CA PRO A 104 11.53 -0.92 3.18
C PRO A 104 11.13 0.49 3.63
N LEU A 105 11.52 1.48 2.85
CA LEU A 105 11.16 2.89 3.02
C LEU A 105 10.69 3.41 1.65
N ILE A 106 9.74 4.34 1.65
CA ILE A 106 9.25 4.98 0.43
C ILE A 106 9.76 6.41 0.33
N ASP A 107 9.97 6.88 -0.89
CA ASP A 107 10.22 8.30 -1.19
C ASP A 107 8.89 9.03 -1.42
N PRO A 108 8.44 9.91 -0.51
CA PRO A 108 7.15 10.59 -0.66
C PRO A 108 7.18 11.75 -1.66
N LEU A 109 8.33 12.12 -2.24
CA LEU A 109 8.45 13.32 -3.08
C LEU A 109 7.51 13.33 -4.29
N ARG A 110 7.13 12.15 -4.78
CA ARG A 110 6.24 11.99 -5.93
C ARG A 110 4.77 11.74 -5.55
N LEU A 111 4.43 11.70 -4.26
CA LEU A 111 3.02 11.64 -3.86
C LEU A 111 2.31 12.91 -4.33
N PRO A 112 1.07 12.81 -4.86
CA PRO A 112 0.28 14.00 -5.12
C PRO A 112 0.02 14.75 -3.81
N ALA A 113 -0.23 16.05 -3.92
CA ALA A 113 -0.57 16.84 -2.76
C ALA A 113 -1.82 16.28 -2.07
N ARG A 114 -1.79 16.27 -0.73
CA ARG A 114 -2.89 15.76 0.07
C ARG A 114 -4.03 16.78 0.11
N ASP A 115 -5.27 16.28 0.10
CA ASP A 115 -6.47 17.08 0.29
C ASP A 115 -6.60 17.59 1.74
N ALA A 116 -7.66 18.36 2.03
CA ALA A 116 -7.92 18.89 3.36
C ALA A 116 -8.17 17.81 4.43
N GLN A 117 -8.41 16.56 4.02
CA GLN A 117 -8.56 15.40 4.91
C GLN A 117 -7.26 14.60 5.04
N GLY A 118 -6.16 15.07 4.44
CA GLY A 118 -4.86 14.43 4.47
C GLY A 118 -4.72 13.25 3.51
N ARG A 119 -5.54 13.17 2.45
CA ARG A 119 -5.56 12.03 1.50
C ARG A 119 -4.98 12.42 0.16
N THR A 120 -4.29 11.49 -0.47
CA THR A 120 -3.91 11.58 -1.89
C THR A 120 -5.11 11.25 -2.78
N THR A 121 -5.23 11.95 -3.90
CA THR A 121 -6.28 11.70 -4.90
C THR A 121 -5.64 11.26 -6.20
N TRP A 122 -6.15 10.18 -6.78
CA TRP A 122 -5.67 9.58 -8.02
C TRP A 122 -6.83 9.40 -8.98
N VAL A 123 -6.59 9.55 -10.29
CA VAL A 123 -7.64 9.44 -11.29
C VAL A 123 -7.19 8.59 -12.48
N THR A 124 -8.09 7.73 -12.95
CA THR A 124 -7.91 6.94 -14.17
C THR A 124 -9.24 6.72 -14.88
N ARG A 125 -9.21 5.98 -15.99
CA ARG A 125 -10.38 5.69 -16.82
C ARG A 125 -11.30 4.68 -16.13
N SER A 126 -12.61 4.83 -16.34
CA SER A 126 -13.64 3.87 -15.92
C SER A 126 -13.48 2.49 -16.55
N ARG A 127 -14.20 1.50 -16.01
CA ARG A 127 -14.06 0.07 -16.36
C ARG A 127 -12.64 -0.45 -16.14
N PRO A 128 -12.11 -0.33 -14.89
CA PRO A 128 -10.76 -0.72 -14.57
C PRO A 128 -10.54 -2.22 -14.75
N LYS A 129 -9.31 -2.58 -15.09
CA LYS A 129 -8.82 -3.97 -15.17
C LYS A 129 -7.35 -3.93 -14.79
N ILE A 130 -6.83 -5.08 -14.34
CA ILE A 130 -5.41 -5.34 -14.10
C ILE A 130 -4.71 -4.14 -13.47
N ASP A 131 -3.94 -3.34 -14.22
CA ASP A 131 -3.14 -2.23 -13.70
C ASP A 131 -3.97 -1.14 -13.02
N ARG A 132 -5.18 -0.86 -13.53
CA ARG A 132 -6.15 0.09 -12.92
C ARG A 132 -6.83 -0.43 -11.66
N ILE A 133 -6.51 -1.63 -11.23
CA ILE A 133 -6.85 -2.16 -9.89
C ILE A 133 -5.57 -2.39 -9.08
N ALA A 134 -4.50 -2.92 -9.71
CA ALA A 134 -3.22 -3.18 -9.06
C ALA A 134 -2.59 -1.90 -8.50
N CYS A 135 -2.60 -0.80 -9.28
CA CYS A 135 -2.07 0.49 -8.85
C CYS A 135 -2.85 1.05 -7.64
N PRO A 136 -4.19 1.16 -7.67
CA PRO A 136 -4.99 1.48 -6.48
C PRO A 136 -4.71 0.61 -5.26
N TRP A 137 -4.53 -0.70 -5.46
CA TRP A 137 -4.19 -1.61 -4.38
C TRP A 137 -2.82 -1.26 -3.77
N LEU A 138 -1.79 -1.08 -4.60
CA LEU A 138 -0.44 -0.70 -4.16
C LEU A 138 -0.47 0.64 -3.40
N ILE A 139 -1.17 1.63 -3.97
CA ILE A 139 -1.33 2.95 -3.36
C ILE A 139 -1.95 2.80 -1.96
N ARG A 140 -3.08 2.09 -1.84
CA ARG A 140 -3.78 1.91 -0.55
C ARG A 140 -3.08 1.00 0.44
N ARG A 141 -2.13 0.17 0.02
CA ARG A 141 -1.41 -0.77 0.89
C ARG A 141 -0.03 -0.27 1.32
N PHE A 142 0.61 0.59 0.52
CA PHE A 142 2.02 0.97 0.71
C PHE A 142 2.30 2.46 0.63
N LEU A 143 1.38 3.30 0.13
CA LEU A 143 1.65 4.73 -0.07
C LEU A 143 0.73 5.61 0.79
N ASP A 144 -0.58 5.41 0.64
CA ASP A 144 -1.58 6.14 1.38
C ASP A 144 -2.83 5.27 1.58
N PRO A 145 -3.03 4.71 2.79
CA PRO A 145 -4.17 3.84 3.07
C PRO A 145 -5.52 4.56 3.00
N ARG A 146 -5.52 5.89 2.90
CA ARG A 146 -6.73 6.71 2.78
C ARG A 146 -6.91 7.29 1.37
N ALA A 147 -6.13 6.83 0.39
CA ALA A 147 -6.17 7.36 -0.97
C ALA A 147 -7.56 7.26 -1.62
N VAL A 148 -7.95 8.36 -2.26
CA VAL A 148 -9.17 8.46 -3.07
C VAL A 148 -8.82 8.10 -4.50
N ILE A 149 -9.59 7.18 -5.08
CA ILE A 149 -9.42 6.73 -6.47
C ILE A 149 -10.66 7.14 -7.25
N LEU A 150 -10.44 7.90 -8.32
CA LEU A 150 -11.48 8.42 -9.19
C LEU A 150 -11.46 7.66 -10.52
N PHE A 151 -12.63 7.17 -10.92
CA PHE A 151 -12.83 6.54 -12.22
C PHE A 151 -13.74 7.42 -13.07
N VAL A 152 -13.26 7.87 -14.22
CA VAL A 152 -13.97 8.82 -15.07
C VAL A 152 -13.92 8.42 -16.54
N ALA A 153 -14.70 9.11 -17.39
CA ALA A 153 -14.65 8.88 -18.83
C ALA A 153 -13.22 9.14 -19.36
N PRO A 154 -12.73 8.37 -20.35
CA PRO A 154 -11.36 8.50 -20.84
C PRO A 154 -10.93 9.92 -21.22
N ALA A 155 -11.81 10.66 -21.89
CA ALA A 155 -11.53 12.05 -22.31
C ALA A 155 -11.41 13.04 -21.13
N GLU A 156 -11.96 12.70 -19.96
CA GLU A 156 -12.07 13.59 -18.82
C GLU A 156 -10.94 13.40 -17.79
N VAL A 157 -10.09 12.38 -17.92
CA VAL A 157 -9.07 12.05 -16.90
C VAL A 157 -8.17 13.25 -16.61
N VAL A 158 -7.68 13.94 -17.65
CA VAL A 158 -6.80 15.11 -17.50
C VAL A 158 -7.56 16.29 -16.90
N GLY A 159 -8.77 16.61 -17.39
CA GLY A 159 -9.57 17.71 -16.85
C GLY A 159 -9.95 17.50 -15.38
N VAL A 160 -10.25 16.26 -14.98
CA VAL A 160 -10.52 15.90 -13.58
C VAL A 160 -9.25 15.98 -12.75
N ALA A 161 -8.11 15.52 -13.26
CA ALA A 161 -6.82 15.66 -12.59
C ALA A 161 -6.51 17.13 -12.26
N GLU A 162 -6.66 18.03 -13.23
CA GLU A 162 -6.48 19.47 -13.05
C GLU A 162 -7.49 20.06 -12.05
N ARG A 163 -8.78 19.71 -12.21
CA ARG A 163 -9.85 20.29 -11.40
C ARG A 163 -9.77 19.93 -9.92
N TYR A 164 -9.37 18.69 -9.63
CA TYR A 164 -9.36 18.11 -8.29
C TYR A 164 -7.96 17.88 -7.73
N ASN A 165 -6.93 18.38 -8.42
CA ASN A 165 -5.53 18.19 -8.07
C ASN A 165 -5.17 16.71 -7.83
N ALA A 166 -5.71 15.84 -8.69
CA ALA A 166 -5.50 14.40 -8.62
C ALA A 166 -4.34 13.98 -9.52
N ALA A 167 -3.61 12.93 -9.16
CA ALA A 167 -2.60 12.32 -10.01
C ALA A 167 -3.26 11.43 -11.07
N PRO A 168 -3.17 11.76 -12.38
CA PRO A 168 -3.64 10.86 -13.43
C PRO A 168 -2.68 9.69 -13.59
N PHE A 169 -3.21 8.49 -13.80
CA PHE A 169 -2.40 7.28 -14.01
C PHE A 169 -3.03 6.29 -15.00
N ASP A 170 -2.19 5.42 -15.57
CA ASP A 170 -2.55 4.40 -16.56
C ASP A 170 -3.31 4.97 -17.78
N ILE A 171 -2.79 6.08 -18.31
CA ILE A 171 -3.21 6.69 -19.57
C ILE A 171 -1.98 7.17 -20.35
N GLU A 172 -2.16 7.48 -21.64
CA GLU A 172 -1.10 8.05 -22.48
C GLU A 172 -0.71 9.45 -21.99
N ASP A 173 0.55 9.83 -22.23
CA ASP A 173 1.09 11.18 -22.00
C ASP A 173 1.04 11.72 -20.55
N VAL A 174 0.93 10.85 -19.54
CA VAL A 174 1.06 11.23 -18.13
C VAL A 174 2.27 10.58 -17.46
N PHE A 175 2.73 11.17 -16.35
CA PHE A 175 3.91 10.70 -15.63
C PHE A 175 3.77 9.25 -15.11
N TRP A 176 2.60 8.94 -14.54
CA TRP A 176 2.24 7.61 -14.05
C TRP A 176 1.64 6.78 -15.18
N SER A 177 2.50 6.38 -16.10
CA SER A 177 2.13 5.57 -17.25
C SER A 177 3.17 4.49 -17.48
N HIS A 178 2.95 3.67 -18.51
CA HIS A 178 3.88 2.65 -18.95
C HIS A 178 5.21 3.29 -19.38
N ARG A 179 6.32 2.57 -19.15
CA ARG A 179 7.66 3.00 -19.58
C ARG A 179 8.38 1.85 -20.26
N GLY A 180 8.48 1.92 -21.58
CA GLY A 180 9.00 0.82 -22.38
C GLY A 180 8.17 -0.44 -22.16
N GLU A 181 8.80 -1.48 -21.62
CA GLU A 181 8.13 -2.75 -21.31
C GLU A 181 7.47 -2.80 -19.91
N LEU A 182 7.62 -1.74 -19.11
CA LEU A 182 7.09 -1.68 -17.74
C LEU A 182 5.65 -1.13 -17.75
N CYS A 183 4.74 -1.73 -16.97
CA CYS A 183 3.39 -1.18 -16.77
C CYS A 183 3.40 -0.08 -15.68
N THR A 184 2.27 0.58 -15.44
CA THR A 184 2.20 1.65 -14.43
C THR A 184 2.51 1.13 -13.02
N PHE A 185 2.13 -0.10 -12.68
CA PHE A 185 2.48 -0.71 -11.38
C PHE A 185 3.99 -0.81 -11.17
N ASP A 186 4.75 -1.24 -12.18
CA ASP A 186 6.21 -1.27 -12.13
C ASP A 186 6.79 0.14 -11.90
N VAL A 187 6.23 1.12 -12.59
CA VAL A 187 6.68 2.51 -12.50
C VAL A 187 6.43 3.08 -11.11
N LEU A 188 5.29 2.77 -10.47
CA LEU A 188 5.03 3.13 -9.08
C LEU A 188 6.08 2.52 -8.15
N LEU A 189 6.39 1.23 -8.28
CA LEU A 189 7.41 0.60 -7.43
C LEU A 189 8.76 1.27 -7.56
N ALA A 190 9.20 1.55 -8.79
CA ALA A 190 10.49 2.18 -9.06
C ALA A 190 10.57 3.61 -8.51
N GLU A 191 9.57 4.45 -8.79
CA GLU A 191 9.56 5.86 -8.37
C GLU A 191 9.44 6.04 -6.86
N PHE A 192 8.71 5.14 -6.18
CA PHE A 192 8.58 5.18 -4.73
C PHE A 192 9.68 4.42 -3.98
N GLY A 193 10.60 3.76 -4.69
CA GLY A 193 11.71 3.00 -4.09
C GLY A 193 11.25 1.72 -3.36
N LEU A 194 10.09 1.17 -3.74
CA LEU A 194 9.51 -0.03 -3.14
C LEU A 194 10.16 -1.31 -3.68
N ASN A 195 11.37 -1.59 -3.18
CA ASN A 195 12.11 -2.81 -3.49
C ASN A 195 11.78 -3.90 -2.47
N ILE A 196 10.68 -4.62 -2.69
CA ILE A 196 10.24 -5.74 -1.85
C ILE A 196 10.11 -6.98 -2.74
N PRO A 197 10.82 -8.09 -2.46
CA PRO A 197 10.82 -9.26 -3.35
C PRO A 197 9.41 -9.79 -3.72
N ALA A 198 8.46 -9.71 -2.79
CA ALA A 198 7.08 -10.10 -3.03
C ALA A 198 6.36 -9.13 -4.00
N LEU A 199 6.65 -7.83 -3.94
CA LEU A 199 6.13 -6.85 -4.89
C LEU A 199 6.79 -7.00 -6.26
N ASP A 200 8.09 -7.31 -6.34
CA ASP A 200 8.78 -7.55 -7.62
C ASP A 200 8.18 -8.74 -8.37
N ARG A 201 7.86 -9.81 -7.63
CA ARG A 201 7.16 -10.98 -8.16
C ARG A 201 5.75 -10.63 -8.64
N LEU A 202 4.99 -9.90 -7.81
CA LEU A 202 3.66 -9.44 -8.19
C LEU A 202 3.69 -8.53 -9.42
N ALA A 203 4.67 -7.64 -9.51
CA ALA A 203 4.85 -6.73 -10.65
C ALA A 203 5.04 -7.49 -11.95
N THR A 204 5.79 -8.60 -11.93
CA THR A 204 5.95 -9.47 -13.10
C THR A 204 4.63 -10.11 -13.55
N ILE A 205 3.78 -10.53 -12.60
CA ILE A 205 2.44 -11.08 -12.89
C ILE A 205 1.53 -10.00 -13.48
N VAL A 206 1.48 -8.81 -12.85
CA VAL A 206 0.68 -7.68 -13.31
C VAL A 206 1.08 -7.26 -14.71
N ARG A 207 2.39 -7.03 -14.93
CA ARG A 207 2.95 -6.70 -16.23
C ARG A 207 2.61 -7.73 -17.30
N GLY A 208 2.73 -9.03 -17.00
CA GLY A 208 2.37 -10.09 -17.94
C GLY A 208 0.89 -10.05 -18.35
N ALA A 209 0.01 -9.90 -17.38
CA ALA A 209 -1.43 -9.81 -17.62
C ALA A 209 -1.80 -8.53 -18.41
N ASP A 210 -1.23 -7.39 -18.04
CA ASP A 210 -1.61 -6.08 -18.56
C ASP A 210 -1.08 -5.82 -19.98
N THR A 211 0.13 -6.33 -20.26
CA THR A 211 0.82 -6.12 -21.56
C THR A 211 0.65 -7.28 -22.54
N ALA A 212 -0.29 -8.20 -22.29
CA ALA A 212 -0.55 -9.40 -23.09
C ALA A 212 0.67 -10.34 -23.29
N ARG A 213 1.62 -10.33 -22.34
CA ARG A 213 2.80 -11.21 -22.30
C ARG A 213 2.62 -12.25 -21.20
N LEU A 214 1.68 -13.17 -21.43
CA LEU A 214 1.23 -14.13 -20.42
C LEU A 214 2.30 -15.17 -20.03
N ASP A 215 3.38 -15.25 -20.80
CA ASP A 215 4.55 -16.09 -20.55
C ASP A 215 5.54 -15.49 -19.53
N LEU A 216 5.38 -14.21 -19.15
CA LEU A 216 6.23 -13.60 -18.12
C LEU A 216 6.09 -14.26 -16.74
N ALA A 217 4.91 -14.78 -16.43
CA ALA A 217 4.65 -15.53 -15.20
C ALA A 217 3.46 -16.49 -15.43
N PRO A 218 3.52 -17.76 -14.97
CA PRO A 218 2.41 -18.71 -15.09
C PRO A 218 1.08 -18.16 -14.55
N GLU A 219 1.14 -17.31 -13.54
CA GLU A 219 -0.01 -16.71 -12.86
C GLU A 219 -0.67 -15.59 -13.68
N ALA A 220 0.01 -15.02 -14.67
CA ALA A 220 -0.46 -13.86 -15.45
C ALA A 220 -1.79 -14.16 -16.19
N ALA A 221 -1.91 -15.34 -16.81
CA ALA A 221 -3.14 -15.75 -17.48
C ALA A 221 -4.32 -15.88 -16.48
N GLY A 222 -4.04 -16.36 -15.27
CA GLY A 222 -5.03 -16.45 -14.20
C GLY A 222 -5.49 -15.08 -13.71
N LEU A 223 -4.55 -14.14 -13.52
CA LEU A 223 -4.86 -12.76 -13.15
C LEU A 223 -5.70 -12.07 -14.23
N LEU A 224 -5.35 -12.23 -15.52
CA LEU A 224 -6.14 -11.71 -16.64
C LEU A 224 -7.57 -12.26 -16.60
N ALA A 225 -7.74 -13.58 -16.47
CA ALA A 225 -9.05 -14.22 -16.43
C ALA A 225 -9.90 -13.70 -15.25
N ALA A 226 -9.33 -13.64 -14.05
CA ALA A 226 -10.00 -13.12 -12.87
C ALA A 226 -10.39 -11.65 -13.03
N SER A 227 -9.49 -10.81 -13.54
CA SER A 227 -9.76 -9.39 -13.76
C SER A 227 -10.85 -9.15 -14.81
N LEU A 228 -10.89 -9.94 -15.88
CA LEU A 228 -11.97 -9.88 -16.88
C LEU A 228 -13.30 -10.30 -16.27
N GLY A 229 -13.31 -11.36 -15.46
CA GLY A 229 -14.48 -11.82 -14.72
C GLY A 229 -15.06 -10.73 -13.81
N LEU A 230 -14.21 -10.11 -12.98
CA LEU A 230 -14.61 -8.99 -12.12
C LEU A 230 -15.24 -7.85 -12.95
N SER A 231 -14.65 -7.49 -14.08
CA SER A 231 -15.20 -6.43 -14.95
C SER A 231 -16.56 -6.75 -15.59
N ARG A 232 -16.97 -8.04 -15.58
CA ARG A 232 -18.29 -8.49 -16.03
C ARG A 232 -19.29 -8.64 -14.88
N MET A 233 -18.81 -8.81 -13.65
CA MET A 233 -19.65 -8.92 -12.46
C MET A 233 -20.11 -7.55 -11.95
N PHE A 234 -19.28 -6.52 -12.09
CA PHE A 234 -19.54 -5.20 -11.52
C PHE A 234 -19.75 -4.14 -12.60
N SER A 235 -20.85 -3.39 -12.49
CA SER A 235 -21.08 -2.19 -13.30
C SER A 235 -20.51 -0.93 -12.67
N ASP A 236 -20.39 -0.92 -11.35
CA ASP A 236 -19.81 0.16 -10.55
C ASP A 236 -18.29 -0.05 -10.39
N ASP A 237 -17.50 0.97 -10.72
CA ASP A 237 -16.04 0.88 -10.73
C ASP A 237 -15.45 0.80 -9.31
N LEU A 238 -16.09 1.41 -8.31
CA LEU A 238 -15.64 1.37 -6.92
C LEU A 238 -15.97 0.02 -6.28
N GLU A 239 -17.15 -0.54 -6.54
CA GLU A 239 -17.47 -1.91 -6.12
C GLU A 239 -16.48 -2.92 -6.73
N GLN A 240 -16.14 -2.75 -8.00
CA GLN A 240 -15.13 -3.60 -8.65
C GLN A 240 -13.75 -3.44 -8.02
N LEU A 241 -13.35 -2.21 -7.67
CA LEU A 241 -12.11 -1.95 -6.95
C LEU A 241 -12.09 -2.69 -5.62
N GLU A 242 -13.10 -2.54 -4.78
CA GLU A 242 -13.16 -3.21 -3.48
C GLU A 242 -13.13 -4.74 -3.60
N ALA A 243 -13.83 -5.31 -4.59
CA ALA A 243 -13.75 -6.75 -4.88
C ALA A 243 -12.34 -7.18 -5.35
N GLY A 244 -11.69 -6.35 -6.17
CA GLY A 244 -10.34 -6.57 -6.67
C GLY A 244 -9.26 -6.45 -5.59
N MET A 245 -9.45 -5.62 -4.55
CA MET A 245 -8.47 -5.44 -3.47
C MET A 245 -8.08 -6.78 -2.84
N LEU A 246 -9.07 -7.64 -2.54
CA LEU A 246 -8.83 -8.95 -1.94
C LEU A 246 -8.02 -9.89 -2.84
N LEU A 247 -8.22 -9.80 -4.16
CA LEU A 247 -7.47 -10.60 -5.13
C LEU A 247 -5.97 -10.25 -5.06
N TYR A 248 -5.64 -8.96 -5.07
CA TYR A 248 -4.26 -8.50 -4.95
C TYR A 248 -3.67 -8.75 -3.56
N ASP A 249 -4.48 -8.65 -2.49
CA ASP A 249 -4.06 -9.08 -1.15
C ASP A 249 -3.65 -10.56 -1.12
N ALA A 250 -4.41 -11.43 -1.81
CA ALA A 250 -4.12 -12.85 -1.92
C ALA A 250 -2.84 -13.10 -2.74
N PHE A 251 -2.70 -12.46 -3.90
CA PHE A 251 -1.49 -12.56 -4.72
C PHE A 251 -0.24 -12.07 -3.99
N TYR A 252 -0.33 -10.95 -3.27
CA TYR A 252 0.78 -10.44 -2.47
C TYR A 252 1.17 -11.40 -1.34
N ARG A 253 0.18 -11.96 -0.63
CA ARG A 253 0.43 -12.96 0.42
C ARG A 253 1.04 -14.24 -0.13
N TRP A 254 0.55 -14.73 -1.27
CA TRP A 254 1.16 -15.85 -1.97
C TRP A 254 2.60 -15.52 -2.38
N ALA A 255 2.82 -14.37 -3.01
CA ALA A 255 4.13 -13.93 -3.48
C ALA A 255 5.14 -13.74 -2.34
N ARG A 256 4.68 -13.47 -1.12
CA ARG A 256 5.54 -13.29 0.05
C ARG A 256 5.80 -14.57 0.83
N ASP A 257 4.76 -15.38 1.02
CA ASP A 257 4.74 -16.41 2.07
C ASP A 257 4.53 -17.84 1.54
N ALA A 258 4.02 -18.03 0.31
CA ALA A 258 3.51 -19.34 -0.13
C ALA A 258 3.94 -19.75 -1.55
N THR A 259 5.01 -19.17 -2.12
CA THR A 259 5.42 -19.50 -3.50
C THR A 259 5.95 -20.92 -3.68
N ASP A 260 6.44 -21.53 -2.62
CA ASP A 260 6.96 -22.90 -2.64
C ASP A 260 5.90 -23.94 -2.22
N GLU A 261 4.69 -23.49 -1.84
CA GLU A 261 3.61 -24.38 -1.43
C GLU A 261 2.91 -25.00 -2.64
N THR A 262 2.85 -26.33 -2.67
CA THR A 262 2.09 -27.08 -3.68
C THR A 262 0.88 -27.74 -3.06
N HIS A 263 -0.29 -27.65 -3.70
CA HIS A 263 -1.49 -28.36 -3.27
C HIS A 263 -1.52 -29.80 -3.82
N ASN A 264 -0.61 -30.64 -3.33
CA ASN A 264 -0.56 -32.06 -3.63
C ASN A 264 -1.32 -32.86 -2.57
N TRP A 265 -2.05 -33.90 -2.99
CA TRP A 265 -2.65 -34.85 -2.06
C TRP A 265 -1.53 -35.49 -1.22
N PRO A 266 -1.65 -35.58 0.12
CA PRO A 266 -0.65 -36.26 0.93
C PRO A 266 -0.67 -37.75 0.57
N THR A 267 0.24 -38.18 -0.29
CA THR A 267 0.51 -39.60 -0.47
C THR A 267 1.32 -40.06 0.73
N ASN A 268 0.63 -40.37 1.84
CA ASN A 268 1.17 -41.25 2.88
C ASN A 268 1.33 -42.64 2.27
N LYS A 269 2.33 -42.83 1.40
CA LYS A 269 2.88 -44.15 1.15
C LYS A 269 3.96 -44.36 2.22
N PRO A 270 3.79 -45.33 3.13
CA PRO A 270 4.92 -45.77 3.93
C PRO A 270 6.05 -46.15 2.97
N LYS A 271 7.27 -45.70 3.25
CA LYS A 271 8.45 -46.25 2.58
C LYS A 271 8.41 -47.76 2.83
N ALA A 272 8.35 -48.55 1.77
CA ALA A 272 8.61 -49.97 1.88
C ALA A 272 10.08 -50.12 2.24
N ASP A 273 10.34 -50.81 3.35
CA ASP A 273 11.67 -51.19 3.83
C ASP A 273 12.43 -52.04 2.80
#